data_AF-X1W1R2-F1
#
_entry.id   AF-X1W1R2-F1
#
_cell.length_a   1.000
_cell.length_b   1.000
_cell.length_c   1.000
_cell.angle_alpha   90.00
_cell.angle_beta   90.00
_cell.angle_gamma   90.00
#
_symmetry.space_group_name_H-M   'P 1'
#
loop_
_entity.id
_entity.type
_entity.pdbx_description
1 polymer ?
#
loop_
_entity_poly.entity_id
_entity_poly.type
_entity_poly.pdbx_seq_one_letter_code
_entity_poly.pdbx_strand_id
1 'polypeptide(L)'
;PKAYENALKEQEIEAFARPSIEITQTDPLVFRATVPLPPTIKLGDYRNIQMTPEPVELNEDDVSSVIETLRHQQATWEPVERAVVFNDLVVFDIESTVEDKPFINQKGVQYQVLKNQPSPVPGFAEQLLEMRRDEAKEFRLQIPPDYPKGELAGKEASFKVRVSEVKQERLS
;
A
#
# COMPACT_ATOMS: atom_id res chain seq x y z
N PRO A 1 40.16 11.19 -29.85
CA PRO A 1 41.45 11.61 -30.46
C PRO A 1 41.83 13.00 -29.96
N LYS A 2 43.12 13.29 -29.70
CA LYS A 2 43.54 14.62 -29.19
C LYS A 2 43.11 15.77 -30.11
N ALA A 3 43.16 15.58 -31.42
CA ALA A 3 42.70 16.58 -32.40
C ALA A 3 41.18 16.86 -32.31
N TYR A 4 40.37 15.86 -31.96
CA TYR A 4 38.93 16.03 -31.74
C TYR A 4 38.64 16.79 -30.44
N GLU A 5 39.33 16.47 -29.36
CA GLU A 5 39.19 17.17 -28.08
C GLU A 5 39.62 18.64 -28.17
N ASN A 6 40.64 18.95 -28.96
CA ASN A 6 41.07 20.32 -29.22
C ASN A 6 40.03 21.09 -30.05
N ALA A 7 39.46 20.48 -31.10
CA ALA A 7 38.44 21.11 -31.93
C ALA A 7 37.15 21.43 -31.14
N LEU A 8 36.74 20.56 -30.21
CA LEU A 8 35.61 20.83 -29.32
C LEU A 8 35.87 22.03 -28.40
N LYS A 9 37.09 22.18 -27.88
CA LYS A 9 37.47 23.29 -27.01
C LYS A 9 37.58 24.61 -27.75
N GLU A 10 38.16 24.62 -28.95
CA GLU A 10 38.30 25.83 -29.77
C GLU A 10 36.95 26.36 -30.27
N GLN A 11 35.99 25.46 -30.51
CA GLN A 11 34.66 25.81 -31.03
C GLN A 11 33.60 25.97 -29.93
N GLU A 12 33.98 25.83 -28.65
CA GLU A 12 33.07 25.86 -27.50
C GLU A 12 31.87 24.90 -27.64
N ILE A 13 32.10 23.72 -28.24
CA ILE A 13 31.05 22.74 -28.51
C ILE A 13 30.92 21.77 -27.33
N GLU A 14 29.78 21.82 -26.65
CA GLU A 14 29.38 20.79 -25.70
C GLU A 14 28.73 19.60 -26.43
N ALA A 15 29.45 18.49 -26.50
CA ALA A 15 28.94 17.26 -27.09
C ALA A 15 27.96 16.56 -26.14
N PHE A 16 26.72 16.30 -26.59
CA PHE A 16 25.71 15.60 -25.79
C PHE A 16 25.97 14.08 -25.72
N ALA A 17 26.59 13.51 -26.74
CA ALA A 17 26.95 12.09 -26.77
C ALA A 17 28.29 11.88 -27.50
N ARG A 18 28.78 10.63 -27.47
CA ARG A 18 30.02 10.25 -28.16
C ARG A 18 29.89 10.54 -29.66
N PRO A 19 30.92 11.13 -30.29
CA PRO A 19 30.90 11.43 -31.72
C PRO A 19 30.98 10.15 -32.56
N SER A 20 30.43 10.21 -33.77
CA SER A 20 30.79 9.27 -34.83
C SER A 20 32.02 9.80 -35.56
N ILE A 21 33.06 8.97 -35.72
CA ILE A 21 34.31 9.34 -36.39
C ILE A 21 34.46 8.48 -37.65
N GLU A 22 34.60 9.14 -38.78
CA GLU A 22 34.87 8.52 -40.08
C GLU A 22 36.23 8.99 -40.59
N ILE A 23 37.09 8.06 -40.98
CA ILE A 23 38.40 8.39 -41.57
C ILE A 23 38.20 8.49 -43.08
N THR A 24 38.42 9.67 -43.64
CA THR A 24 38.21 9.96 -45.07
C THR A 24 39.49 9.82 -45.91
N GLN A 25 40.65 9.99 -45.29
CA GLN A 25 41.96 9.82 -45.94
C GLN A 25 42.99 9.43 -44.89
N THR A 26 43.93 8.56 -45.22
CA THR A 26 44.94 8.06 -44.26
C THR A 26 46.32 8.68 -44.45
N ASP A 27 46.59 9.32 -45.58
CA ASP A 27 47.83 10.07 -45.83
C ASP A 27 47.60 11.24 -46.82
N PRO A 28 47.58 12.51 -46.36
CA PRO A 28 47.57 12.89 -44.95
C PRO A 28 46.29 12.39 -44.23
N LEU A 29 46.37 12.18 -42.91
CA LEU A 29 45.22 11.72 -42.12
C LEU A 29 44.14 12.80 -42.07
N VAL A 30 43.00 12.54 -42.72
CA VAL A 30 41.79 13.36 -42.67
C VAL A 30 40.66 12.52 -42.10
N PHE A 31 39.98 13.04 -41.08
CA PHE A 31 38.82 12.39 -40.48
C PHE A 31 37.69 13.42 -40.27
N ARG A 32 36.45 12.94 -40.38
CA ARG A 32 35.23 13.71 -40.11
C ARG A 32 34.62 13.19 -38.81
N ALA A 33 34.33 14.10 -37.88
CA ALA A 33 33.63 13.79 -36.65
C ALA A 33 32.25 14.45 -36.64
N THR A 34 31.19 13.66 -36.46
CA THR A 34 29.82 14.16 -36.31
C THR A 34 29.46 14.16 -34.82
N VAL A 35 29.10 15.32 -34.29
CA VAL A 35 28.84 15.54 -32.87
C VAL A 35 27.37 15.92 -32.67
N PRO A 36 26.58 15.14 -31.90
CA PRO A 36 25.24 15.56 -31.53
C PRO A 36 25.31 16.67 -30.48
N LEU A 37 24.68 17.81 -30.78
CA LEU A 37 24.54 18.93 -29.86
C LEU A 37 23.34 18.74 -28.93
N PRO A 38 23.37 19.29 -27.71
CA PRO A 38 22.20 19.30 -26.84
C PRO A 38 21.04 20.06 -27.52
N PRO A 39 19.79 19.58 -27.38
CA PRO A 39 18.65 20.27 -27.94
C PRO A 39 18.48 21.64 -27.28
N THR A 40 18.25 22.67 -28.08
CA THR A 40 17.89 23.99 -27.54
C THR A 40 16.44 23.95 -27.05
N ILE A 41 16.26 23.84 -25.74
CA ILE A 41 14.94 23.90 -25.12
C ILE A 41 14.46 25.36 -25.14
N LYS A 42 13.46 25.65 -25.97
CA LYS A 42 12.68 26.89 -25.86
C LYS A 42 11.51 26.61 -24.95
N LEU A 43 11.61 27.04 -23.70
CA LEU A 43 10.47 27.03 -22.78
C LEU A 43 9.36 27.87 -23.43
N GLY A 44 8.17 27.28 -23.58
CA GLY A 44 6.96 28.03 -23.95
C GLY A 44 6.54 28.98 -22.83
N ASP A 45 5.34 29.54 -22.91
CA ASP A 45 4.84 30.46 -21.88
C ASP A 45 4.34 29.71 -20.63
N TYR A 46 5.25 29.04 -19.93
CA TYR A 46 4.96 28.25 -18.72
C TYR A 46 4.42 29.11 -17.57
N ARG A 47 4.56 30.45 -17.66
CA ARG A 47 4.00 31.42 -16.71
C ARG A 47 2.50 31.63 -16.87
N ASN A 48 1.91 31.22 -18.01
CA ASN A 48 0.46 31.18 -18.21
C ASN A 48 -0.20 29.91 -17.66
N ILE A 49 0.56 28.97 -17.11
CA ILE A 49 -0.01 27.81 -16.41
C ILE A 49 -0.47 28.27 -15.03
N GLN A 50 -1.72 28.72 -14.96
CA GLN A 50 -2.38 29.01 -13.69
C GLN A 50 -2.95 27.71 -13.13
N MET A 51 -2.29 27.16 -12.10
CA MET A 51 -2.92 26.19 -11.21
C MET A 51 -3.44 26.93 -10.00
N THR A 52 -4.76 26.97 -9.84
CA THR A 52 -5.38 27.34 -8.56
C THR A 52 -5.07 26.23 -7.55
N PRO A 53 -4.34 26.51 -6.47
CA PRO A 53 -4.22 25.55 -5.38
C PRO A 53 -5.62 25.29 -4.83
N GLU A 54 -6.00 24.01 -4.69
CA GLU A 54 -7.21 23.65 -3.98
C GLU A 54 -7.03 24.11 -2.52
N PRO A 55 -7.94 24.97 -1.99
CA PRO A 55 -7.88 25.36 -0.60
C PRO A 55 -8.17 24.11 0.25
N VAL A 56 -7.16 23.66 0.97
CA VAL A 56 -7.34 22.65 2.02
C VAL A 56 -7.82 23.41 3.25
N GLU A 57 -9.13 23.40 3.50
CA GLU A 57 -9.69 23.86 4.76
C GLU A 57 -9.47 22.76 5.81
N LEU A 58 -8.45 22.96 6.65
CA LEU A 58 -8.28 22.14 7.84
C LEU A 58 -9.29 22.63 8.88
N ASN A 59 -10.29 21.82 9.18
CA ASN A 59 -11.29 22.13 10.17
C ASN A 59 -10.89 21.56 11.54
N GLU A 60 -11.39 22.13 12.63
CA GLU A 60 -11.11 21.61 13.99
C GLU A 60 -11.53 20.14 14.13
N ASP A 61 -12.51 19.68 13.34
CA ASP A 61 -12.95 18.29 13.25
C ASP A 61 -11.86 17.34 12.76
N ASP A 62 -10.97 17.79 11.85
CA ASP A 62 -9.85 16.98 11.36
C ASP A 62 -8.82 16.75 12.48
N VAL A 63 -8.59 17.78 13.31
CA VAL A 63 -7.71 17.69 14.48
C VAL A 63 -8.33 16.80 15.56
N SER A 64 -9.64 16.93 15.80
CA SER A 64 -10.38 16.06 16.72
C SER A 64 -10.32 14.60 16.28
N SER A 65 -10.46 14.31 14.98
CA SER A 65 -10.39 12.96 14.43
C SER A 65 -9.02 12.30 14.66
N VAL A 66 -7.94 13.06 14.55
CA VAL A 66 -6.57 12.57 14.82
C VAL A 66 -6.36 12.34 16.32
N ILE A 67 -6.86 13.24 17.17
CA ILE A 67 -6.78 13.08 18.63
C ILE A 67 -7.59 11.88 19.10
N GLU A 68 -8.80 11.67 18.60
CA GLU A 68 -9.62 10.49 18.90
C GLU A 68 -8.97 9.20 18.37
N THR A 69 -8.38 9.25 17.17
CA THR A 69 -7.59 8.12 16.63
C THR A 69 -6.41 7.77 17.55
N LEU A 70 -5.69 8.77 18.06
CA LEU A 70 -4.61 8.58 19.03
C LEU A 70 -5.12 8.08 20.39
N ARG A 71 -6.30 8.54 20.84
CA ARG A 71 -6.94 8.05 22.08
C ARG A 71 -7.40 6.60 21.96
N HIS A 72 -7.96 6.19 20.82
CA HIS A 72 -8.28 4.78 20.54
C HIS A 72 -7.02 3.92 20.45
N GLN A 73 -5.92 4.45 19.90
CA GLN A 73 -4.62 3.76 19.90
C GLN A 73 -4.02 3.61 21.32
N GLN A 74 -4.35 4.55 22.23
CA GLN A 74 -3.97 4.51 23.65
C GLN A 74 -5.05 3.92 24.57
N ALA A 75 -6.17 3.44 24.02
CA ALA A 75 -7.24 2.91 24.82
C ALA A 75 -6.77 1.65 25.55
N THR A 76 -7.08 1.58 26.84
CA THR A 76 -6.71 0.43 27.65
C THR A 76 -7.74 -0.66 27.41
N TRP A 77 -7.27 -1.79 26.87
CA TRP A 77 -8.10 -2.98 26.67
C TRP A 77 -8.13 -3.80 27.96
N GLU A 78 -9.30 -3.88 28.60
CA GLU A 78 -9.48 -4.64 29.83
C GLU A 78 -10.10 -6.02 29.54
N PRO A 79 -9.51 -7.13 30.03
CA PRO A 79 -10.09 -8.46 29.87
C PRO A 79 -11.47 -8.56 30.53
N VAL A 80 -12.42 -9.20 29.85
CA VAL A 80 -13.77 -9.42 30.37
C VAL A 80 -14.19 -10.89 30.24
N GLU A 81 -14.98 -11.38 31.20
CA GLU A 81 -15.47 -12.77 31.25
C GLU A 81 -16.90 -12.94 30.69
N ARG A 82 -17.32 -12.01 29.82
CA ARG A 82 -18.62 -12.06 29.13
C ARG A 82 -18.48 -12.53 27.69
N ALA A 83 -19.61 -12.82 27.07
CA ALA A 83 -19.66 -13.10 25.64
C ALA A 83 -19.25 -11.88 24.81
N VAL A 84 -18.69 -12.15 23.63
CA VAL A 84 -18.27 -11.14 22.64
C VAL A 84 -19.46 -10.30 22.19
N VAL A 85 -19.30 -8.98 22.23
CA VAL A 85 -20.21 -8.01 21.63
C VAL A 85 -19.45 -7.10 20.66
N PHE A 86 -20.18 -6.28 19.90
CA PHE A 86 -19.56 -5.30 19.03
C PHE A 86 -18.68 -4.32 19.81
N ASN A 87 -17.60 -3.87 19.17
CA ASN A 87 -16.54 -3.01 19.68
C ASN A 87 -15.57 -3.68 20.67
N ASP A 88 -15.76 -4.96 21.02
CA ASP A 88 -14.76 -5.70 21.78
C ASP A 88 -13.53 -6.01 20.91
N LEU A 89 -12.37 -6.11 21.55
CA LEU A 89 -11.15 -6.69 20.98
C LEU A 89 -11.06 -8.15 21.40
N VAL A 90 -11.10 -9.05 20.42
CA VAL A 90 -11.04 -10.50 20.65
C VAL A 90 -9.67 -11.01 20.22
N VAL A 91 -9.06 -11.82 21.06
CA VAL A 91 -7.84 -12.57 20.74
C VAL A 91 -8.24 -14.00 20.42
N PHE A 92 -7.94 -14.49 19.22
CA PHE A 92 -8.30 -15.85 18.82
C PHE A 92 -7.26 -16.51 17.92
N ASP A 93 -7.34 -17.84 17.87
CA ASP A 93 -6.67 -18.64 16.85
C ASP A 93 -7.66 -18.87 15.70
N ILE A 94 -7.19 -18.74 14.46
CA ILE A 94 -7.99 -18.88 13.25
C ILE A 94 -7.32 -19.81 12.25
N GLU A 95 -8.08 -20.79 11.79
CA GLU A 95 -7.76 -21.65 10.67
C GLU A 95 -8.85 -21.50 9.62
N SER A 96 -8.47 -21.26 8.37
CA SER A 96 -9.39 -21.16 7.25
C SER A 96 -8.93 -22.02 6.09
N THR A 97 -9.90 -22.69 5.44
CA THR A 97 -9.69 -23.50 4.25
C THR A 97 -10.63 -23.08 3.14
N VAL A 98 -10.13 -23.08 1.90
CA VAL A 98 -10.90 -22.81 0.67
C VAL A 98 -10.63 -23.97 -0.28
N GLU A 99 -11.67 -24.69 -0.71
CA GLU A 99 -11.54 -25.87 -1.58
C GLU A 99 -10.48 -26.87 -1.06
N ASP A 100 -10.54 -27.17 0.24
CA ASP A 100 -9.60 -28.07 0.95
C ASP A 100 -8.13 -27.61 0.98
N LYS A 101 -7.84 -26.37 0.55
CA LYS A 101 -6.51 -25.75 0.68
C LYS A 101 -6.49 -24.77 1.86
N PRO A 102 -5.44 -24.81 2.71
CA PRO A 102 -5.30 -23.85 3.79
C PRO A 102 -5.12 -22.43 3.23
N PHE A 103 -5.93 -21.49 3.71
CA PHE A 103 -5.91 -20.09 3.33
C PHE A 103 -5.34 -19.21 4.45
N ILE A 104 -5.85 -19.36 5.67
CA ILE A 104 -5.37 -18.65 6.86
C ILE A 104 -5.03 -19.70 7.93
N ASN A 105 -3.88 -19.56 8.57
CA ASN A 105 -3.54 -20.30 9.78
C ASN A 105 -2.70 -19.37 10.65
N GLN A 106 -3.36 -18.72 11.61
CA GLN A 106 -2.75 -17.74 12.50
C GLN A 106 -3.23 -17.97 13.92
N LYS A 107 -2.31 -17.77 14.87
CA LYS A 107 -2.58 -17.93 16.31
C LYS A 107 -2.40 -16.60 17.03
N GLY A 108 -3.20 -16.36 18.06
CA GLY A 108 -3.14 -15.14 18.86
C GLY A 108 -3.45 -13.86 18.07
N VAL A 109 -4.30 -13.96 17.04
CA VAL A 109 -4.71 -12.81 16.24
C VAL A 109 -5.59 -11.90 17.09
N GLN A 110 -5.28 -10.61 17.11
CA GLN A 110 -6.12 -9.59 17.72
C GLN A 110 -7.06 -9.03 16.66
N TYR A 111 -8.34 -9.04 16.94
CA TYR A 111 -9.37 -8.61 16.00
C TYR A 111 -10.45 -7.82 16.74
N GLN A 112 -10.66 -6.58 16.33
CA GLN A 112 -11.75 -5.76 16.84
C GLN A 112 -13.04 -6.14 16.12
N VAL A 113 -14.11 -6.42 16.87
CA VAL A 113 -15.38 -6.89 16.32
C VAL A 113 -16.26 -5.69 15.95
N LEU A 114 -16.14 -5.20 14.73
CA LEU A 114 -16.93 -4.06 14.24
C LEU A 114 -18.07 -4.52 13.32
N LYS A 115 -19.17 -3.76 13.31
CA LYS A 115 -20.30 -4.01 12.40
C LYS A 115 -19.88 -3.79 10.95
N ASN A 116 -20.35 -4.65 10.04
CA ASN A 116 -20.10 -4.53 8.61
C ASN A 116 -18.62 -4.49 8.24
N GLN A 117 -17.75 -5.12 9.04
CA GLN A 117 -16.33 -5.14 8.76
C GLN A 117 -16.05 -6.07 7.56
N PRO A 118 -15.43 -5.56 6.47
CA PRO A 118 -15.22 -6.38 5.26
C PRO A 118 -14.08 -7.39 5.42
N SER A 119 -13.24 -7.25 6.45
CA SER A 119 -12.08 -8.10 6.72
C SER A 119 -12.36 -9.05 7.89
N PRO A 120 -11.93 -10.32 7.84
CA PRO A 120 -11.27 -10.99 6.72
C PRO A 120 -12.21 -11.29 5.54
N VAL A 121 -13.50 -11.47 5.82
CA VAL A 121 -14.60 -11.52 4.84
C VAL A 121 -15.86 -10.91 5.48
N PRO A 122 -16.79 -10.35 4.69
CA PRO A 122 -18.06 -9.88 5.22
C PRO A 122 -18.82 -11.01 5.95
N GLY A 123 -19.43 -10.68 7.09
CA GLY A 123 -20.13 -11.66 7.92
C GLY A 123 -19.24 -12.36 8.95
N PHE A 124 -17.92 -12.19 8.91
CA PHE A 124 -17.01 -12.84 9.87
C PHE A 124 -17.18 -12.29 11.29
N ALA A 125 -17.24 -10.97 11.45
CA ALA A 125 -17.39 -10.33 12.76
C ALA A 125 -18.66 -10.79 13.48
N GLU A 126 -19.76 -10.94 12.73
CA GLU A 126 -21.05 -11.39 13.21
C GLU A 126 -21.02 -12.84 13.72
N GLN A 127 -20.14 -13.69 13.17
CA GLN A 127 -19.98 -15.07 13.62
C GLN A 127 -19.26 -15.18 14.96
N LEU A 128 -18.47 -14.16 15.34
CA LEU A 128 -17.78 -14.11 16.63
C LEU A 128 -18.68 -13.64 17.78
N LEU A 129 -19.82 -13.03 17.47
CA LEU A 129 -20.77 -12.59 18.50
C LEU A 129 -21.23 -13.78 19.34
N GLU A 130 -21.51 -13.48 20.61
CA GLU A 130 -21.95 -14.44 21.62
C GLU A 130 -20.93 -15.52 22.02
N MET A 131 -19.82 -15.67 21.28
CA MET A 131 -18.73 -16.56 21.66
C MET A 131 -18.11 -16.11 22.99
N ARG A 132 -17.66 -17.08 23.79
CA ARG A 132 -16.95 -16.83 25.04
C ARG A 132 -15.49 -17.25 24.95
N ARG A 133 -14.72 -16.85 25.96
CA ARG A 133 -13.36 -17.34 26.17
C ARG A 133 -13.31 -18.88 26.14
N ASP A 134 -12.28 -19.41 25.51
CA ASP A 134 -11.98 -20.83 25.31
C ASP A 134 -12.98 -21.59 24.42
N GLU A 135 -13.97 -20.89 23.85
CA GLU A 135 -14.93 -21.47 22.92
C GLU A 135 -14.34 -21.57 21.50
N ALA A 136 -14.68 -22.67 20.82
CA ALA A 136 -14.33 -22.88 19.42
C ALA A 136 -15.60 -22.98 18.58
N LYS A 137 -15.61 -22.29 17.45
CA LYS A 137 -16.73 -22.29 16.50
C LYS A 137 -16.21 -22.50 15.09
N GLU A 138 -16.94 -23.30 14.33
CA GLU A 138 -16.69 -23.54 12.92
C GLU A 138 -17.87 -23.03 12.10
N PHE A 139 -17.59 -22.24 11.07
CA PHE A 139 -18.60 -21.65 10.20
C PHE A 139 -18.05 -21.45 8.79
N ARG A 140 -18.94 -21.28 7.81
CA ARG A 140 -18.57 -21.07 6.40
C ARG A 140 -19.10 -19.73 5.91
N LEU A 141 -18.29 -19.02 5.13
CA LEU A 141 -18.68 -17.74 4.53
C LEU A 141 -18.22 -17.71 3.08
N GLN A 142 -19.02 -17.05 2.24
CA GLN A 142 -18.65 -16.80 0.85
C GLN A 142 -17.68 -15.62 0.77
N ILE A 143 -16.60 -15.81 0.03
CA ILE A 143 -15.65 -14.75 -0.29
C ILE A 143 -16.26 -13.89 -1.41
N PRO A 144 -16.32 -12.56 -1.24
CA PRO A 144 -16.84 -11.66 -2.25
C PRO A 144 -16.13 -11.81 -3.62
N PRO A 145 -16.82 -11.56 -4.75
CA PRO A 145 -16.23 -11.63 -6.08
C PRO A 145 -15.17 -10.54 -6.34
N ASP A 146 -15.18 -9.47 -5.57
CA ASP A 146 -14.23 -8.36 -5.60
C ASP A 146 -13.05 -8.53 -4.62
N TYR A 147 -12.87 -9.73 -4.06
CA TYR A 147 -11.80 -9.98 -3.10
C TYR A 147 -10.41 -9.78 -3.75
N PRO A 148 -9.46 -9.07 -3.10
CA PRO A 148 -8.17 -8.70 -3.70
C PRO A 148 -7.34 -9.89 -4.21
N LYS A 149 -7.51 -11.07 -3.62
CA LYS A 149 -6.94 -12.33 -4.12
C LYS A 149 -7.92 -13.00 -5.07
N GLY A 150 -7.80 -12.71 -6.37
CA GLY A 150 -8.69 -13.23 -7.40
C GLY A 150 -8.83 -14.76 -7.42
N GLU A 151 -7.82 -15.52 -6.97
CA GLU A 151 -7.89 -16.98 -6.85
C GLU A 151 -8.91 -17.49 -5.81
N LEU A 152 -9.33 -16.62 -4.90
CA LEU A 152 -10.25 -16.90 -3.79
C LEU A 152 -11.62 -16.23 -4.00
N ALA A 153 -11.69 -15.26 -4.91
CA ALA A 153 -12.91 -14.50 -5.17
C ALA A 153 -14.06 -15.43 -5.58
N GLY A 154 -15.23 -15.25 -4.95
CA GLY A 154 -16.43 -16.04 -5.22
C GLY A 154 -16.41 -17.47 -4.67
N LYS A 155 -15.36 -17.89 -3.94
CA LYS A 155 -15.29 -19.23 -3.33
C LYS A 155 -15.87 -19.25 -1.93
N GLU A 156 -16.25 -20.43 -1.45
CA GLU A 156 -16.63 -20.64 -0.05
C GLU A 156 -15.40 -20.95 0.80
N ALA A 157 -15.26 -20.24 1.92
CA ALA A 157 -14.21 -20.47 2.91
C ALA A 157 -14.82 -21.06 4.18
N SER A 158 -14.23 -22.14 4.67
CA SER A 158 -14.48 -22.63 6.03
C SER A 158 -13.56 -21.91 7.00
N PHE A 159 -14.08 -21.54 8.16
CA PHE A 159 -13.35 -20.88 9.23
C PHE A 159 -13.54 -21.68 10.52
N LYS A 160 -12.45 -21.91 11.22
CA LYS A 160 -12.39 -22.46 12.57
C LYS A 160 -11.73 -21.43 13.45
N VAL A 161 -12.48 -20.91 14.42
CA VAL A 161 -12.02 -19.88 15.33
C VAL A 161 -12.07 -20.41 16.75
N ARG A 162 -11.00 -20.19 17.53
CA ARG A 162 -10.96 -20.45 18.97
C ARG A 162 -10.63 -19.16 19.70
N VAL A 163 -11.55 -18.68 20.53
CA VAL A 163 -11.36 -17.45 21.30
C VAL A 163 -10.48 -17.74 22.52
N SER A 164 -9.41 -16.98 22.66
CA SER A 164 -8.48 -17.06 23.80
C SER A 164 -8.73 -15.97 24.82
N GLU A 165 -9.15 -14.78 24.39
CA GLU A 165 -9.41 -13.64 25.26
C GLU A 165 -10.43 -12.68 24.64
N VAL A 166 -11.25 -12.05 25.48
CA VAL A 166 -12.16 -10.98 25.09
C VAL A 166 -11.82 -9.75 25.92
N LYS A 167 -11.62 -8.61 25.27
CA LYS A 167 -11.30 -7.35 25.91
C LYS A 167 -12.30 -6.29 25.52
N GLN A 168 -12.67 -5.48 26.49
CA GLN A 168 -13.51 -4.31 26.31
C GLN A 168 -12.61 -3.06 26.24
N GLU A 169 -12.97 -2.13 25.37
CA GLU A 169 -12.34 -0.81 25.35
C GLU A 169 -12.72 -0.03 26.61
N ARG A 170 -11.72 0.48 27.34
CA ARG A 170 -11.91 1.42 28.43
C ARG A 170 -11.35 2.78 28.04
N LEU A 171 -12.25 3.70 27.74
CA LEU A 171 -11.96 5.13 27.64
C LEU A 171 -11.54 5.61 29.03
N SER A 172 -10.27 5.99 29.16
CA SER A 172 -9.76 6.70 30.34
C SER A 172 -9.84 8.21 30.12
#